data_AF-A0A517T215-F1
#
_entry.id   AF-A0A517T215-F1
#
_cell.length_a   1.000
_cell.length_b   1.000
_cell.length_c   1.000
_cell.angle_alpha   90.00
_cell.angle_beta   90.00
_cell.angle_gamma   90.00
#
_symmetry.space_group_name_H-M   'P 1'
#
loop_
_entity.id
_entity.type
_entity.pdbx_description
1 polymer ?
#
loop_
_entity_poly.entity_id
_entity_poly.type
_entity_poly.pdbx_seq_one_letter_code
_entity_poly.pdbx_strand_id
1 'polypeptide(L)'
;MLRQCTADSREETSGEEGESPTAISASAEGYRLLGHSNSDGTDCDIENLPIETFENPLGLRVANEAAVLEASTARVQDYHAMRPCDVVRALNRCGLGRVLHDRQLYRHRQEAESIESSKKRINLMAYAAWLFDRRHKKQKRKRQRKIDNHVVTIDYLRKKLDEQAYCCAISGEQLTPDNFALDHIIALADGGDFSPSNCQLVTKTVNRAKNTMSQEDFIAMCQRITRFQESKSL
;
A
#
# COMPACT_ATOMS: atom_id res chain seq x y z
N MET A 1 30.19 -28.52 36.61
CA MET A 1 30.61 -27.12 36.85
C MET A 1 29.70 -26.20 36.04
N LEU A 2 28.58 -25.77 36.61
CA LEU A 2 27.66 -24.83 35.97
C LEU A 2 28.16 -23.41 36.17
N ARG A 3 28.44 -22.69 35.07
CA ARG A 3 28.71 -21.25 35.09
C ARG A 3 27.37 -20.52 35.15
N GLN A 4 27.15 -19.76 36.21
CA GLN A 4 26.04 -18.80 36.32
C GLN A 4 26.45 -17.50 35.61
N CYS A 5 25.58 -16.99 34.73
CA CYS A 5 25.70 -15.66 34.14
C CYS A 5 24.65 -14.75 34.76
N THR A 6 25.11 -13.64 35.35
CA THR A 6 24.30 -12.62 36.02
C THR A 6 23.71 -11.65 34.99
N ALA A 7 22.40 -11.42 35.04
CA ALA A 7 21.67 -10.45 34.23
C ALA A 7 21.68 -9.07 34.91
N ASP A 8 21.94 -8.02 34.13
CA ASP A 8 22.07 -6.63 34.57
C ASP A 8 20.83 -5.83 34.13
N SER A 9 20.17 -5.20 35.09
CA SER A 9 18.89 -4.49 34.96
C SER A 9 19.11 -3.04 34.51
N ARG A 10 18.34 -2.55 33.53
CA ARG A 10 18.28 -1.10 33.25
C ARG A 10 16.86 -0.60 33.02
N GLU A 11 16.70 0.62 33.51
CA GLU A 11 15.50 1.28 34.01
C GLU A 11 14.59 1.88 32.93
N GLU A 12 13.34 2.04 33.34
CA GLU A 12 12.27 2.81 32.70
C GLU A 12 12.55 4.32 32.76
N THR A 13 12.21 5.04 31.68
CA THR A 13 11.87 6.47 31.78
C THR A 13 10.69 6.79 30.86
N SER A 14 9.56 7.13 31.49
CA SER A 14 8.39 7.80 30.93
C SER A 14 8.65 9.29 30.73
N GLY A 15 8.14 9.86 29.65
CA GLY A 15 8.18 11.30 29.35
C GLY A 15 6.95 11.71 28.55
N GLU A 16 6.23 12.68 29.10
CA GLU A 16 4.90 13.19 28.74
C GLU A 16 4.91 14.26 27.63
N GLU A 17 3.69 14.61 27.18
CA GLU A 17 3.24 15.86 26.52
C GLU A 17 3.73 16.12 25.08
N GLY A 18 2.97 16.69 24.14
CA GLY A 18 1.72 17.44 24.14
C GLY A 18 1.71 18.31 22.85
N GLU A 19 0.56 18.83 22.47
CA GLU A 19 0.32 19.88 21.45
C GLU A 19 -0.02 19.49 20.00
N SER A 20 -1.27 19.81 19.67
CA SER A 20 -1.91 19.90 18.37
C SER A 20 -2.03 21.37 17.94
N PRO A 21 -2.08 21.67 16.63
CA PRO A 21 -2.63 22.95 16.17
C PRO A 21 -3.85 22.78 15.26
N THR A 22 -4.97 23.27 15.79
CA THR A 22 -5.91 24.24 15.21
C THR A 22 -6.33 24.16 13.73
N ALA A 23 -7.64 23.97 13.57
CA ALA A 23 -8.43 24.17 12.37
C ALA A 23 -8.52 25.66 11.98
N ILE A 24 -8.45 25.94 10.67
CA ILE A 24 -8.79 27.25 10.10
C ILE A 24 -10.11 27.09 9.35
N SER A 25 -11.14 27.74 9.87
CA SER A 25 -12.44 27.98 9.26
C SER A 25 -12.34 29.11 8.24
N ALA A 26 -12.82 28.90 7.01
CA ALA A 26 -13.10 29.98 6.06
C ALA A 26 -14.53 29.83 5.55
N SER A 27 -15.37 30.75 6.00
CA SER A 27 -16.72 31.03 5.55
C SER A 27 -16.70 32.02 4.36
N ALA A 28 -17.51 31.75 3.35
CA ALA A 28 -18.05 32.72 2.38
C ALA A 28 -19.31 32.07 1.77
N GLU A 29 -20.53 32.51 2.06
CA GLU A 29 -21.23 33.59 1.32
C GLU A 29 -20.93 33.49 -0.19
N GLY A 30 -21.83 33.06 -1.05
CA GLY A 30 -23.22 33.45 -1.18
C GLY A 30 -23.39 34.03 -2.58
N TYR A 31 -23.75 33.18 -3.57
CA TYR A 31 -24.27 33.67 -4.85
C TYR A 31 -25.44 32.81 -5.30
N ARG A 32 -26.61 33.44 -5.20
CA ARG A 32 -27.88 33.05 -5.76
C ARG A 32 -27.95 33.68 -7.15
N LEU A 33 -28.00 32.89 -8.22
CA LEU A 33 -28.50 33.36 -9.52
C LEU A 33 -29.44 32.32 -10.13
N LEU A 34 -30.68 32.77 -10.31
CA LEU A 34 -31.75 32.18 -11.09
C LEU A 34 -31.38 32.25 -12.58
N GLY A 35 -31.87 31.28 -13.36
CA GLY A 35 -31.83 31.36 -14.82
C GLY A 35 -32.29 30.08 -15.47
N HIS A 36 -33.61 29.95 -15.67
CA HIS A 36 -34.18 29.01 -16.63
C HIS A 36 -33.88 29.50 -18.05
N SER A 37 -33.49 28.59 -18.94
CA SER A 37 -33.89 28.68 -20.35
C SER A 37 -33.86 27.29 -20.99
N ASN A 38 -35.06 26.81 -21.31
CA ASN A 38 -35.28 25.79 -22.31
C ASN A 38 -34.74 26.29 -23.67
N SER A 39 -34.10 25.41 -24.43
CA SER A 39 -34.19 25.46 -25.89
C SER A 39 -34.09 24.04 -26.42
N ASP A 40 -35.21 23.63 -27.00
CA ASP A 40 -35.34 22.52 -27.94
C ASP A 40 -34.46 22.75 -29.17
N GLY A 41 -34.15 21.65 -29.85
CA GLY A 41 -33.14 21.61 -30.89
C GLY A 41 -33.44 22.41 -32.15
N THR A 42 -32.40 22.53 -32.96
CA THR A 42 -32.43 22.59 -34.42
C THR A 42 -31.00 22.42 -34.94
N ASP A 43 -30.95 22.19 -36.25
CA ASP A 43 -29.87 21.72 -37.08
C ASP A 43 -28.48 22.32 -36.89
N CYS A 44 -27.52 21.45 -37.22
CA CYS A 44 -26.16 21.78 -37.55
C CYS A 44 -26.09 22.39 -38.95
N ASP A 45 -26.37 23.69 -39.07
CA ASP A 45 -25.88 24.51 -40.17
C ASP A 45 -24.68 25.33 -39.68
N ILE A 46 -23.51 24.99 -40.23
CA ILE A 46 -22.28 25.75 -40.06
C ILE A 46 -22.42 26.97 -40.97
N GLU A 47 -23.04 28.04 -40.47
CA GLU A 47 -22.94 29.34 -41.12
C GLU A 47 -21.58 29.97 -40.77
N ASN A 48 -20.77 30.18 -41.81
CA ASN A 48 -19.56 30.99 -41.76
C ASN A 48 -19.94 32.42 -41.36
N LEU A 49 -19.65 32.79 -40.11
CA LEU A 49 -19.68 34.20 -39.70
C LEU A 49 -18.52 34.94 -40.39
N PRO A 50 -18.76 36.11 -40.98
CA PRO A 50 -17.74 36.88 -41.69
C PRO A 50 -16.76 37.45 -40.65
N ILE A 51 -15.49 37.05 -40.76
CA ILE A 51 -14.41 37.70 -40.04
C ILE A 51 -14.23 39.06 -40.73
N GLU A 52 -14.67 40.14 -40.10
CA GLU A 52 -14.36 41.49 -40.57
C GLU A 52 -12.85 41.70 -40.48
N THR A 53 -12.17 41.55 -41.61
CA THR A 53 -10.74 41.85 -41.73
C THR A 53 -10.59 43.34 -41.93
N PHE A 54 -10.03 44.05 -40.94
CA PHE A 54 -9.59 45.42 -41.14
C PHE A 54 -8.17 45.41 -41.70
N GLU A 55 -7.97 46.05 -42.87
CA GLU A 55 -6.64 46.22 -43.45
C GLU A 55 -5.94 47.41 -42.76
N ASN A 56 -4.83 47.13 -42.08
CA ASN A 56 -3.94 48.20 -41.61
C ASN A 56 -3.11 48.72 -42.81
N PRO A 57 -2.59 49.96 -42.80
CA PRO A 57 -1.99 50.61 -43.98
C PRO A 57 -0.67 49.97 -44.48
N LEU A 58 -0.25 48.85 -43.87
CA LEU A 58 0.88 48.03 -44.29
C LEU A 58 0.43 46.71 -44.98
N GLY A 59 -0.86 46.51 -45.22
CA GLY A 59 -1.40 45.34 -45.96
C GLY A 59 -1.33 43.99 -45.22
N LEU A 60 -0.96 43.99 -43.93
CA LEU A 60 -1.00 42.78 -43.10
C LEU A 60 -2.38 42.61 -42.46
N ARG A 61 -3.02 41.47 -42.74
CA ARG A 61 -4.22 41.01 -42.03
C ARG A 61 -3.85 40.60 -40.61
N VAL A 62 -4.08 41.47 -39.64
CA VAL A 62 -3.95 41.12 -38.22
C VAL A 62 -5.35 40.79 -37.72
N ALA A 63 -5.60 39.51 -37.42
CA ALA A 63 -6.82 39.13 -36.71
C ALA A 63 -6.82 39.88 -35.37
N ASN A 64 -7.93 40.54 -35.03
CA ASN A 64 -8.05 41.26 -33.77
C ASN A 64 -7.59 40.36 -32.62
N GLU A 65 -6.54 40.76 -31.92
CA GLU A 65 -5.91 39.94 -30.87
C GLU A 65 -6.92 39.61 -29.76
N ALA A 66 -7.84 40.55 -29.50
CA ALA A 66 -9.01 40.36 -28.64
C ALA A 66 -10.01 39.32 -29.19
N ALA A 67 -10.28 39.28 -30.50
CA ALA A 67 -11.16 38.30 -31.12
C ALA A 67 -10.54 36.89 -31.15
N VAL A 68 -9.21 36.80 -31.28
CA VAL A 68 -8.47 35.53 -31.18
C VAL A 68 -8.48 35.02 -29.73
N LEU A 69 -8.29 35.92 -28.74
CA LEU A 69 -8.42 35.55 -27.33
C LEU A 69 -9.86 35.18 -26.96
N GLU A 70 -10.87 35.95 -27.39
CA GLU A 70 -12.29 35.65 -27.16
C GLU A 70 -12.75 34.37 -27.85
N ALA A 71 -12.28 34.09 -29.08
CA ALA A 71 -12.53 32.80 -29.73
C ALA A 71 -11.81 31.64 -29.04
N SER A 72 -10.66 31.91 -28.39
CA SER A 72 -9.93 30.92 -27.60
C SER A 72 -10.57 30.66 -26.24
N THR A 73 -11.16 31.67 -25.59
CA THR A 73 -11.92 31.54 -24.34
C THR A 73 -13.36 31.05 -24.58
N ALA A 74 -13.95 31.28 -25.75
CA ALA A 74 -15.22 30.66 -26.16
C ALA A 74 -15.08 29.13 -26.38
N ARG A 75 -13.85 28.62 -26.56
CA ARG A 75 -13.53 27.19 -26.54
C ARG A 75 -13.20 26.67 -25.13
N VAL A 76 -13.63 27.34 -24.07
CA VAL A 76 -13.60 26.73 -22.74
C VAL A 76 -14.57 25.56 -22.75
N GLN A 77 -14.01 24.38 -23.03
CA GLN A 77 -14.71 23.11 -22.97
C GLN A 77 -15.29 23.00 -21.57
N ASP A 78 -16.61 22.97 -21.44
CA ASP A 78 -17.24 22.81 -20.14
C ASP A 78 -16.91 21.41 -19.58
N TYR A 79 -15.92 21.38 -18.69
CA TYR A 79 -15.44 20.16 -18.04
C TYR A 79 -16.43 19.62 -17.01
N HIS A 80 -17.46 20.38 -16.64
CA HIS A 80 -18.53 19.92 -15.76
C HIS A 80 -19.58 19.06 -16.49
N ALA A 81 -19.68 19.16 -17.82
CA ALA A 81 -20.72 18.47 -18.59
C ALA A 81 -20.24 17.92 -19.95
N MET A 82 -19.34 16.93 -19.94
CA MET A 82 -18.84 16.29 -21.17
C MET A 82 -19.63 15.04 -21.56
N ARG A 83 -19.73 14.74 -22.87
CA ARG A 83 -20.24 13.42 -23.29
C ARG A 83 -19.23 12.34 -22.91
N PRO A 84 -19.66 11.10 -22.58
CA PRO A 84 -18.75 10.01 -22.23
C PRO A 84 -17.64 9.76 -23.27
N CYS A 85 -18.00 9.81 -24.55
CA CYS A 85 -17.03 9.65 -25.64
C CYS A 85 -16.01 10.80 -25.73
N ASP A 86 -16.42 12.03 -25.38
CA ASP A 86 -15.54 13.19 -25.38
C ASP A 86 -14.56 13.13 -24.20
N VAL A 87 -14.98 12.58 -23.04
CA VAL A 87 -14.08 12.33 -21.90
C VAL A 87 -13.00 11.31 -22.26
N VAL A 88 -13.39 10.17 -22.85
CA VAL A 88 -12.44 9.14 -23.31
C VAL A 88 -11.48 9.71 -24.34
N ARG A 89 -12.00 10.49 -25.30
CA ARG A 89 -11.20 11.13 -26.34
C ARG A 89 -10.23 12.18 -25.76
N ALA A 90 -10.70 13.00 -24.81
CA ALA A 90 -9.87 14.02 -24.18
C ALA A 90 -8.71 13.39 -23.41
N LEU A 91 -8.99 12.40 -22.56
CA LEU A 91 -7.96 11.74 -21.74
C LEU A 91 -6.93 10.99 -22.59
N ASN A 92 -7.38 10.31 -23.66
CA ASN A 92 -6.48 9.57 -24.54
C ASN A 92 -5.68 10.49 -25.50
N ARG A 93 -6.03 11.78 -25.61
CA ARG A 93 -5.27 12.77 -26.38
C ARG A 93 -4.10 13.37 -25.59
N CYS A 94 -4.05 13.18 -24.28
CA CYS A 94 -3.03 13.79 -23.39
C CYS A 94 -1.60 13.25 -23.56
N GLY A 95 -1.26 12.56 -24.66
CA GLY A 95 0.09 12.01 -24.90
C GLY A 95 0.49 10.84 -23.99
N LEU A 96 -0.36 10.46 -23.03
CA LEU A 96 -0.15 9.36 -22.07
C LEU A 96 -0.51 7.97 -22.65
N GLY A 97 -0.80 7.90 -23.95
CA GLY A 97 -1.30 6.70 -24.61
C GLY A 97 -2.76 6.40 -24.27
N ARG A 98 -3.17 5.13 -24.41
CA ARG A 98 -4.55 4.70 -24.15
C ARG A 98 -4.76 4.52 -22.64
N VAL A 99 -5.33 5.55 -22.02
CA VAL A 99 -5.61 5.59 -20.58
C VAL A 99 -6.96 4.98 -20.24
N LEU A 100 -7.97 5.18 -21.12
CA LEU A 100 -9.35 4.81 -20.80
C LEU A 100 -10.12 4.29 -22.03
N HIS A 101 -10.96 3.28 -21.81
CA HIS A 101 -11.91 2.76 -22.80
C HIS A 101 -13.36 3.07 -22.44
N ASP A 102 -14.25 3.10 -23.43
CA ASP A 102 -15.69 3.33 -23.22
C ASP A 102 -16.32 2.32 -22.24
N ARG A 103 -15.96 1.03 -22.35
CA ARG A 103 -16.44 -0.02 -21.43
C ARG A 103 -15.92 0.18 -20.00
N GLN A 104 -14.69 0.66 -19.85
CA GLN A 104 -14.12 0.95 -18.53
C GLN A 104 -14.81 2.18 -17.91
N LEU A 105 -15.05 3.23 -18.70
CA LEU A 105 -15.78 4.40 -18.28
C LEU A 105 -17.21 4.06 -17.85
N TYR A 106 -17.91 3.20 -18.61
CA TYR A 106 -19.23 2.70 -18.22
C TYR A 106 -19.20 2.00 -16.86
N ARG A 107 -18.25 1.09 -16.63
CA ARG A 107 -18.10 0.41 -15.34
C ARG A 107 -17.81 1.39 -14.21
N HIS A 108 -16.90 2.34 -14.42
CA HIS A 108 -16.58 3.35 -13.40
C HIS A 108 -17.81 4.17 -13.03
N ARG A 109 -18.67 4.47 -14.00
CA ARG A 109 -19.91 5.21 -13.76
C ARG A 109 -20.93 4.41 -12.92
N GLN A 110 -20.98 3.09 -13.09
CA GLN A 110 -21.84 2.25 -12.26
C GLN A 110 -21.29 2.08 -10.84
N GLU A 111 -19.96 2.12 -10.69
CA GLU A 111 -19.28 1.98 -9.40
C GLU A 111 -19.17 3.29 -8.61
N ALA A 112 -19.34 4.43 -9.26
CA ALA A 112 -19.13 5.74 -8.67
C ALA A 112 -20.47 6.43 -8.39
N GLU A 113 -20.95 6.27 -7.17
CA GLU A 113 -22.18 6.92 -6.68
C GLU A 113 -22.09 8.46 -6.67
N SER A 114 -20.87 9.01 -6.57
CA SER A 114 -20.60 10.44 -6.40
C SER A 114 -20.28 11.21 -7.69
N ILE A 115 -20.23 10.55 -8.85
CA ILE A 115 -20.07 11.30 -10.11
C ILE A 115 -21.44 11.87 -10.42
N GLU A 116 -21.65 13.15 -10.12
CA GLU A 116 -22.80 13.95 -10.56
C GLU A 116 -22.85 13.91 -12.10
N SER A 117 -23.48 12.86 -12.63
CA SER A 117 -23.49 12.52 -14.04
C SER A 117 -24.93 12.29 -14.47
N SER A 118 -25.53 13.29 -15.11
CA SER A 118 -26.78 13.10 -15.84
C SER A 118 -26.65 11.94 -16.82
N LYS A 119 -27.74 11.21 -17.13
CA LYS A 119 -27.73 10.00 -17.98
C LYS A 119 -26.86 10.10 -19.26
N LYS A 120 -26.74 11.30 -19.83
CA LYS A 120 -25.97 11.59 -21.07
C LYS A 120 -24.63 12.32 -20.89
N ARG A 121 -24.29 12.85 -19.70
CA ARG A 121 -23.11 13.70 -19.47
C ARG A 121 -22.32 13.27 -18.23
N ILE A 122 -21.03 13.56 -18.21
CA ILE A 122 -20.10 13.24 -17.14
C ILE A 122 -19.31 14.50 -16.79
N ASN A 123 -19.28 14.83 -15.50
CA ASN A 123 -18.39 15.84 -14.95
C ASN A 123 -16.97 15.25 -14.83
N LEU A 124 -16.03 15.80 -15.61
CA LEU A 124 -14.64 15.33 -15.67
C LEU A 124 -13.93 15.54 -14.33
N MET A 125 -14.20 16.65 -13.63
CA MET A 125 -13.58 16.96 -12.35
C MET A 125 -14.05 16.01 -11.26
N ALA A 126 -15.35 15.74 -11.18
CA ALA A 126 -15.91 14.75 -10.25
C ALA A 126 -15.37 13.34 -10.55
N TYR A 127 -15.24 12.99 -11.84
CA TYR A 127 -14.65 11.72 -12.26
C TYR A 127 -13.16 11.61 -11.88
N ALA A 128 -12.37 12.67 -12.07
CA ALA A 128 -10.97 12.70 -11.69
C ALA A 128 -10.78 12.61 -10.17
N ALA A 129 -11.58 13.35 -9.40
CA ALA A 129 -11.59 13.26 -7.94
C ALA A 129 -11.93 11.84 -7.46
N TRP A 130 -12.93 11.19 -8.06
CA TRP A 130 -13.26 9.81 -7.73
C TRP A 130 -12.13 8.83 -8.07
N LEU A 131 -11.45 9.00 -9.22
CA LEU A 131 -10.26 8.19 -9.56
C LEU A 131 -9.12 8.40 -8.58
N PHE A 132 -8.90 9.64 -8.16
CA PHE A 132 -7.90 10.00 -7.17
C PHE A 132 -8.18 9.29 -5.83
N ASP A 133 -9.42 9.37 -5.34
CA ASP A 133 -9.86 8.68 -4.14
C ASP A 133 -9.72 7.17 -4.26
N ARG A 134 -10.14 6.59 -5.39
CA ARG A 134 -10.03 5.15 -5.63
C ARG A 134 -8.57 4.67 -5.57
N ARG A 135 -7.62 5.46 -6.09
CA ARG A 135 -6.18 5.14 -6.04
C ARG A 135 -5.62 5.25 -4.62
N HIS A 136 -6.06 6.22 -3.84
CA HIS A 136 -5.52 6.51 -2.51
C HIS A 136 -6.30 5.88 -1.36
N LYS A 137 -7.46 5.27 -1.62
CA LYS A 137 -8.15 4.37 -0.69
C LYS A 137 -7.22 3.19 -0.40
N LYS A 138 -6.47 3.29 0.71
CA LYS A 138 -5.63 2.22 1.26
C LYS A 138 -6.48 0.95 1.31
N GLN A 139 -6.19 -0.01 0.43
CA GLN A 139 -6.82 -1.33 0.47
C GLN A 139 -6.55 -1.90 1.86
N LYS A 140 -7.55 -1.85 2.76
CA LYS A 140 -7.47 -2.54 4.05
C LYS A 140 -7.54 -4.04 3.75
N ARG A 141 -6.44 -4.63 3.29
CA ARG A 141 -6.25 -6.08 3.29
C ARG A 141 -6.19 -6.49 4.76
N LYS A 142 -7.35 -6.65 5.39
CA LYS A 142 -7.46 -7.39 6.65
C LYS A 142 -7.17 -8.84 6.30
N ARG A 143 -5.89 -9.19 6.15
CA ARG A 143 -5.41 -10.54 6.42
C ARG A 143 -5.52 -10.72 7.93
N GLN A 144 -6.74 -10.82 8.45
CA GLN A 144 -6.93 -11.41 9.77
C GLN A 144 -6.56 -12.87 9.55
N ARG A 145 -5.27 -13.21 9.72
CA ARG A 145 -4.87 -14.61 9.85
C ARG A 145 -5.75 -15.14 10.97
N LYS A 146 -6.55 -16.17 10.72
CA LYS A 146 -7.13 -16.95 11.82
C LYS A 146 -5.93 -17.32 12.68
N ILE A 147 -5.90 -16.75 13.87
CA ILE A 147 -4.89 -17.09 14.85
C ILE A 147 -5.36 -18.46 15.35
N ASP A 148 -4.82 -19.52 14.78
CA ASP A 148 -5.02 -20.86 15.32
C ASP A 148 -4.46 -20.86 16.75
N ASN A 149 -5.14 -21.54 17.69
CA ASN A 149 -4.88 -21.48 19.13
C ASN A 149 -3.47 -21.94 19.58
N HIS A 150 -2.58 -22.30 18.65
CA HIS A 150 -1.20 -22.69 18.90
C HIS A 150 -0.25 -21.50 18.74
N VAL A 151 -0.61 -20.35 19.32
CA VAL A 151 0.30 -19.21 19.38
C VAL A 151 1.25 -19.42 20.52
N VAL A 152 2.53 -19.57 20.18
CA VAL A 152 3.61 -19.46 21.16
C VAL A 152 3.65 -18.01 21.65
N THR A 153 3.14 -17.76 22.86
CA THR A 153 3.12 -16.43 23.49
C THR A 153 4.52 -15.99 23.94
N ILE A 154 4.78 -14.69 24.04
CA ILE A 154 6.06 -14.14 24.54
C ILE A 154 6.37 -14.67 25.96
N ASP A 155 5.37 -14.74 26.84
CA ASP A 155 5.54 -15.25 28.20
C ASP A 155 6.01 -16.71 28.22
N TYR A 156 5.55 -17.50 27.25
CA TYR A 156 6.00 -18.87 27.09
C TYR A 156 7.48 -18.95 26.69
N LEU A 157 7.90 -18.10 25.74
CA LEU A 157 9.30 -18.02 25.33
C LEU A 157 10.22 -17.59 26.48
N ARG A 158 9.78 -16.64 27.31
CA ARG A 158 10.49 -16.23 28.53
C ARG A 158 10.63 -17.39 29.50
N LYS A 159 9.53 -18.11 29.79
CA LYS A 159 9.56 -19.31 30.63
C LYS A 159 10.54 -20.35 30.09
N LYS A 160 10.56 -20.57 28.77
CA LYS A 160 11.50 -21.49 28.14
C LYS A 160 12.96 -21.05 28.25
N LEU A 161 13.25 -19.76 28.08
CA LEU A 161 14.59 -19.20 28.31
C LEU A 161 15.06 -19.47 29.74
N ASP A 162 14.19 -19.24 30.73
CA ASP A 162 14.51 -19.46 32.14
C ASP A 162 14.73 -20.95 32.44
N GLU A 163 13.86 -21.84 31.93
CA GLU A 163 14.01 -23.30 32.05
C GLU A 163 15.34 -23.81 31.44
N GLN A 164 15.79 -23.18 30.35
CA GLN A 164 17.03 -23.51 29.67
C GLN A 164 18.25 -22.76 30.21
N ALA A 165 18.07 -21.95 31.27
CA ALA A 165 19.11 -21.10 31.84
C ALA A 165 19.84 -20.24 30.78
N TYR A 166 19.10 -19.73 29.79
CA TYR A 166 19.62 -18.94 28.68
C TYR A 166 20.71 -19.67 27.86
N CYS A 167 20.66 -21.00 27.81
CA CYS A 167 21.57 -21.83 27.04
C CYS A 167 20.84 -22.59 25.93
N CYS A 168 21.56 -22.86 24.85
CA CYS A 168 21.08 -23.68 23.75
C CYS A 168 20.76 -25.09 24.22
N ALA A 169 19.57 -25.59 23.89
CA ALA A 169 19.13 -26.93 24.28
C ALA A 169 20.05 -28.07 23.81
N ILE A 170 20.73 -27.88 22.67
CA ILE A 170 21.55 -28.91 22.03
C ILE A 170 23.04 -28.71 22.35
N SER A 171 23.58 -27.50 22.14
CA SER A 171 25.03 -27.25 22.30
C SER A 171 25.44 -26.79 23.71
N GLY A 172 24.49 -26.32 24.53
CA GLY A 172 24.79 -25.69 25.81
C GLY A 172 25.46 -24.31 25.72
N GLU A 173 25.59 -23.74 24.52
CA GLU A 173 26.13 -22.39 24.30
C GLU A 173 25.16 -21.31 24.78
N GLN A 174 25.67 -20.17 25.26
CA GLN A 174 24.84 -19.06 25.72
C GLN A 174 24.02 -18.45 24.58
N LEU A 175 22.72 -18.26 24.83
CA LEU A 175 21.79 -17.61 23.91
C LEU A 175 21.87 -16.09 24.07
N THR A 176 22.07 -15.41 22.95
CA THR A 176 21.96 -13.95 22.84
C THR A 176 20.80 -13.61 21.90
N PRO A 177 20.23 -12.39 21.97
CA PRO A 177 19.17 -11.94 21.07
C PRO A 177 19.50 -12.11 19.58
N ASP A 178 20.78 -12.05 19.23
CA ASP A 178 21.25 -12.16 17.84
C ASP A 178 21.49 -13.61 17.40
N ASN A 179 21.71 -14.54 18.33
CA ASN A 179 22.11 -15.92 18.02
C ASN A 179 21.00 -16.96 18.25
N PHE A 180 19.88 -16.63 18.90
CA PHE A 180 18.84 -17.63 19.19
C PHE A 180 17.88 -17.87 18.01
N ALA A 181 17.31 -19.08 17.96
CA ALA A 181 16.24 -19.50 17.08
C ALA A 181 15.27 -20.41 17.82
N LEU A 182 13.99 -20.37 17.46
CA LEU A 182 12.97 -21.31 17.93
C LEU A 182 12.94 -22.52 17.00
N ASP A 183 13.02 -23.71 17.57
CA ASP A 183 13.08 -24.97 16.85
C ASP A 183 12.11 -25.98 17.46
N HIS A 184 11.69 -26.95 16.65
CA HIS A 184 10.87 -28.06 17.11
C HIS A 184 11.76 -29.24 17.47
N ILE A 185 11.50 -29.88 18.61
CA ILE A 185 12.20 -31.10 19.05
C ILE A 185 11.92 -32.21 18.01
N ILE A 186 10.65 -32.43 17.68
CA ILE A 186 10.19 -33.29 16.60
C ILE A 186 9.80 -32.40 15.41
N ALA A 187 10.38 -32.67 14.25
CA ALA A 187 10.07 -31.91 13.04
C ALA A 187 8.59 -32.09 12.63
N LEU A 188 8.00 -31.07 12.01
CA LEU A 188 6.62 -31.11 11.50
C LEU A 188 6.40 -32.25 10.49
N ALA A 189 7.44 -32.60 9.71
CA ALA A 189 7.40 -33.70 8.75
C ALA A 189 7.24 -35.07 9.44
N ASP A 190 7.75 -35.20 10.66
CA ASP A 190 7.73 -36.43 11.46
C ASP A 190 6.53 -36.48 12.41
N GLY A 191 5.54 -35.59 12.22
CA GLY A 191 4.34 -35.50 13.05
C GLY A 191 4.49 -34.63 14.29
N GLY A 192 5.57 -33.84 14.39
CA GLY A 192 5.68 -32.79 15.40
C GLY A 192 4.56 -31.74 15.24
N ASP A 193 4.20 -31.11 16.35
CA ASP A 193 3.21 -30.04 16.37
C ASP A 193 3.83 -28.70 16.80
N PHE A 194 3.03 -27.63 16.71
CA PHE A 194 3.39 -26.30 17.23
C PHE A 194 3.07 -26.18 18.73
N SER A 195 2.95 -27.30 19.44
CA SER A 195 2.71 -27.24 20.88
C SER A 195 3.91 -26.63 21.56
N PRO A 196 3.70 -25.85 22.64
CA PRO A 196 4.79 -25.39 23.48
C PRO A 196 5.75 -26.53 23.86
N SER A 197 5.22 -27.69 24.25
CA SER A 197 6.02 -28.87 24.62
C SER A 197 7.00 -29.33 23.55
N ASN A 198 6.69 -29.14 22.27
CA ASN A 198 7.55 -29.52 21.16
C ASN A 198 8.53 -28.40 20.76
N CYS A 199 8.49 -27.22 21.39
CA CYS A 199 9.37 -26.10 21.06
C CYS A 199 10.57 -26.00 22.02
N GLN A 200 11.74 -25.72 21.45
CA GLN A 200 12.99 -25.46 22.17
C GLN A 200 13.74 -24.28 21.56
N LEU A 201 14.52 -23.55 22.36
CA LEU A 201 15.43 -22.53 21.86
C LEU A 201 16.82 -23.12 21.66
N VAL A 202 17.38 -22.82 20.49
CA VAL A 202 18.69 -23.28 20.03
C VAL A 202 19.43 -22.13 19.38
N THR A 203 20.74 -22.26 19.17
CA THR A 203 21.48 -21.27 18.37
C THR A 203 21.15 -21.42 16.89
N LYS A 204 21.18 -20.31 16.14
CA LYS A 204 20.96 -20.28 14.68
C LYS A 204 21.94 -21.19 13.96
N THR A 205 23.17 -21.29 14.45
CA THR A 205 24.23 -22.15 13.91
C THR A 205 23.87 -23.63 14.05
N VAL A 206 23.45 -24.07 15.24
CA VAL A 206 23.07 -25.45 15.50
C VAL A 206 21.78 -25.82 14.78
N ASN A 207 20.78 -24.93 14.76
CA ASN A 207 19.54 -25.17 14.02
C ASN A 207 19.81 -25.39 12.52
N ARG A 208 20.69 -24.55 11.95
CA ARG A 208 21.11 -24.70 10.55
C ARG A 208 21.90 -25.98 10.31
N ALA A 209 22.72 -26.42 11.27
CA ALA A 209 23.49 -27.66 11.17
C ALA A 209 22.61 -28.92 11.27
N LYS A 210 21.61 -28.92 12.17
CA LYS A 210 20.60 -29.98 12.30
C LYS A 210 19.78 -30.12 11.01
N ASN A 211 19.36 -28.99 10.42
CA ASN A 211 18.56 -28.98 9.20
C ASN A 211 17.32 -29.90 9.33
N THR A 212 17.21 -30.94 8.50
CA THR A 212 16.07 -31.86 8.47
C THR A 212 16.29 -33.15 9.26
N MET A 213 17.44 -33.35 9.91
CA MET A 213 17.70 -34.57 10.67
C MET A 213 17.09 -34.50 12.08
N SER A 214 16.79 -35.67 12.66
CA SER A 214 16.34 -35.75 14.05
C SER A 214 17.45 -35.28 15.01
N GLN A 215 17.06 -34.85 16.21
CA GLN A 215 18.04 -34.42 17.21
C GLN A 215 18.96 -35.57 17.64
N GLU A 216 18.43 -36.78 17.74
CA GLU A 216 19.18 -38.00 18.08
C GLU A 216 20.22 -38.33 17.00
N ASP A 217 19.82 -38.28 15.73
CA ASP A 217 20.72 -38.54 14.61
C ASP A 217 21.83 -37.49 14.53
N PHE A 218 21.49 -36.22 14.78
CA PHE A 218 22.46 -35.13 14.81
C PHE A 218 23.52 -35.36 15.89
N ILE A 219 23.09 -35.70 17.11
CA ILE A 219 24.01 -35.96 18.23
C ILE A 219 24.87 -37.19 17.94
N ALA A 220 24.28 -38.28 17.43
CA ALA A 220 25.01 -39.50 17.09
C ALA A 220 26.05 -39.25 16.00
N MET A 221 25.73 -38.43 14.99
CA MET A 221 26.67 -38.02 13.95
C MET A 221 27.84 -37.23 14.55
N CYS A 222 27.57 -36.23 15.38
CA CYS A 222 28.61 -35.44 16.05
C CYS A 222 29.53 -36.32 16.91
N GLN A 223 28.99 -37.24 17.70
CA GLN A 223 29.78 -38.17 18.51
C GLN A 223 30.69 -39.07 17.66
N ARG A 224 30.20 -39.54 16.51
CA ARG A 224 31.00 -40.35 15.58
C ARG A 224 32.20 -39.58 15.04
N ILE A 225 32.00 -38.32 14.66
CA ILE A 225 33.06 -37.43 14.17
C ILE A 225 34.09 -37.18 15.28
N THR A 226 33.64 -36.84 16.49
CA THR A 226 34.54 -36.58 17.63
C THR A 226 35.41 -37.78 17.94
N ARG A 227 34.83 -38.98 18.05
CA ARG A 227 35.58 -40.23 18.32
C ARG A 227 36.67 -40.49 17.27
N PHE A 228 36.37 -40.24 15.98
CA PHE A 228 37.36 -40.40 14.92
C PHE A 228 38.50 -39.37 15.03
N GLN A 229 38.21 -38.11 15.33
CA GLN A 229 39.24 -37.08 15.52
C GLN A 229 40.11 -37.32 16.75
N GLU A 230 39.53 -37.79 17.85
CA GLU A 230 40.26 -38.20 19.05
C GLU A 230 41.24 -39.34 18.74
N SER A 231 40.82 -40.34 17.95
CA SER A 231 41.69 -41.45 17.55
C SER A 231 42.86 -41.05 16.63
N LYS A 232 42.75 -39.92 15.92
CA LYS A 232 43.79 -39.40 15.03
C LYS A 232 44.77 -38.46 15.73
N SER A 233 44.36 -37.93 16.88
CA SER A 233 45.13 -36.97 17.68
C SER A 233 45.99 -37.65 18.76
N LEU A 234 45.86 -38.98 18.91
CA LEU A 234 46.72 -39.88 19.69
C LEU A 234 47.73 -40.55 18.77
#